data_AF-A0A4Q9KBT7-F1
#
_entry.id   AF-A0A4Q9KBT7-F1
#
_cell.length_a   1.000
_cell.length_b   1.000
_cell.length_c   1.000
_cell.angle_alpha   90.00
_cell.angle_beta   90.00
_cell.angle_gamma   90.00
#
_symmetry.space_group_name_H-M   'P 1'
#
loop_
_entity.id
_entity.type
_entity.pdbx_description
1 polymer ?
#
loop_
_entity_poly.entity_id
_entity_poly.type
_entity_poly.pdbx_seq_one_letter_code
_entity_poly.pdbx_strand_id
1 'polypeptide(L)'
;MRRAASRRSAGWSADMTTMLGGSTLTGPHAHRRLMPRADWSDAGWIIAHPDQVAEAKRLLARGEEVPRWAKRYAVYRRRGLPCPRCGTPVASERLGLQTMYWCPGCQEYP
;
A
#
# COMPACT_ATOMS: atom_id res chain seq x y z
N MET A 1 6.90 41.90 -11.52
CA MET A 1 6.32 41.27 -12.73
C MET A 1 7.29 40.21 -13.24
N ARG A 2 6.98 38.92 -13.05
CA ARG A 2 7.69 37.79 -13.68
C ARG A 2 6.63 36.83 -14.25
N ARG A 3 6.91 36.37 -15.46
CA ARG A 3 5.99 35.76 -16.43
C ARG A 3 5.42 34.43 -15.94
N ALA A 4 4.11 34.24 -16.21
CA ALA A 4 3.47 32.94 -16.23
C ALA A 4 4.06 32.08 -17.36
N ALA A 5 4.38 30.82 -17.07
CA ALA A 5 4.74 29.82 -18.07
C ALA A 5 3.73 28.67 -17.99
N SER A 6 2.79 28.67 -18.93
CA SER A 6 1.90 27.56 -19.22
C SER A 6 2.70 26.42 -19.85
N ARG A 7 2.55 25.18 -19.34
CA ARG A 7 2.88 23.96 -20.09
C ARG A 7 1.88 22.85 -19.75
N ARG A 8 0.87 22.78 -20.61
CA ARG A 8 0.20 21.61 -21.22
C ARG A 8 0.07 20.35 -20.34
N SER A 9 -1.17 20.08 -19.92
CA SER A 9 -1.68 18.77 -19.58
C SER A 9 -1.48 17.80 -20.77
N ALA A 10 -0.68 16.76 -20.57
CA ALA A 10 -0.66 15.61 -21.48
C ALA A 10 -2.00 14.88 -21.34
N GLY A 11 -2.78 14.86 -22.42
CA GLY A 11 -4.03 14.11 -22.51
C GLY A 11 -3.75 12.62 -22.41
N TRP A 12 -4.32 11.97 -21.41
CA TRP A 12 -4.50 10.52 -21.40
C TRP A 12 -5.78 10.21 -22.16
N SER A 13 -5.67 9.92 -23.46
CA SER A 13 -6.73 9.24 -24.20
C SER A 13 -6.26 7.81 -24.45
N ALA A 14 -6.74 6.88 -23.63
CA ALA A 14 -6.65 5.46 -23.92
C ALA A 14 -8.05 5.00 -24.37
N ASP A 15 -8.22 4.84 -25.67
CA ASP A 15 -9.39 4.21 -26.27
C ASP A 15 -9.48 2.75 -25.79
N MET A 16 -10.44 2.47 -24.92
CA MET A 16 -10.69 1.16 -24.30
C MET A 16 -11.57 0.22 -25.16
N THR A 17 -11.65 0.43 -26.47
CA THR A 17 -12.72 -0.19 -27.29
C THR A 17 -12.23 -1.27 -28.28
N THR A 18 -10.94 -1.64 -28.31
CA THR A 18 -10.48 -2.66 -29.28
C THR A 18 -9.59 -3.73 -28.66
N MET A 19 -10.12 -4.50 -27.70
CA MET A 19 -9.67 -5.87 -27.40
C MET A 19 -10.83 -6.74 -26.86
N LEU A 20 -11.99 -6.71 -27.52
CA LEU A 20 -13.08 -7.66 -27.28
C LEU A 20 -13.03 -8.78 -28.32
N GLY A 21 -12.02 -9.65 -28.21
CA GLY A 21 -12.06 -11.01 -28.77
C GLY A 21 -12.64 -11.95 -27.71
N GLY A 22 -13.97 -12.08 -27.68
CA GLY A 22 -14.67 -12.95 -26.73
C GLY A 22 -14.53 -14.43 -27.09
N SER A 23 -13.90 -15.21 -26.22
CA SER A 23 -14.13 -16.65 -26.15
C SER A 23 -15.04 -16.94 -24.96
N THR A 24 -16.25 -17.37 -25.25
CA THR A 24 -17.27 -17.83 -24.30
C THR A 24 -16.78 -19.09 -23.60
N LEU A 25 -16.54 -19.02 -22.29
CA LEU A 25 -16.41 -20.20 -21.43
C LEU A 25 -17.73 -20.44 -20.71
N THR A 26 -18.48 -21.42 -21.19
CA THR A 26 -19.75 -21.89 -20.61
C THR A 26 -19.43 -22.95 -19.55
N GLY A 27 -19.74 -22.69 -18.27
CA GLY A 27 -19.65 -23.70 -17.20
C GLY A 27 -19.92 -23.13 -15.79
N PRO A 28 -20.74 -23.78 -14.94
CA PRO A 28 -21.16 -23.22 -13.68
C PRO A 28 -20.11 -23.45 -12.57
N HIS A 29 -19.67 -22.37 -11.94
CA HIS A 29 -19.10 -22.34 -10.58
C HIS A 29 -17.86 -23.22 -10.28
N ALA A 30 -16.75 -22.99 -10.97
CA ALA A 30 -15.43 -23.41 -10.49
C ALA A 30 -14.43 -22.26 -10.47
N HIS A 31 -14.73 -21.18 -9.74
CA HIS A 31 -13.74 -20.15 -9.37
C HIS A 31 -12.83 -20.63 -8.23
N ARG A 32 -12.55 -21.93 -8.12
CA ARG A 32 -11.54 -22.45 -7.20
C ARG A 32 -10.18 -22.12 -7.79
N ARG A 33 -9.81 -20.85 -7.64
CA ARG A 33 -8.53 -20.30 -8.00
C ARG A 33 -7.49 -21.00 -7.13
N LEU A 34 -6.78 -21.96 -7.72
CA LEU A 34 -5.48 -22.41 -7.23
C LEU A 34 -4.63 -21.16 -7.03
N MET A 35 -4.37 -20.78 -5.79
CA MET A 35 -3.30 -19.86 -5.42
C MET A 35 -2.27 -20.64 -4.60
N PRO A 36 -1.31 -21.32 -5.22
CA PRO A 36 -0.23 -21.99 -4.51
C PRO A 36 1.05 -21.17 -4.63
N ARG A 37 1.18 -20.13 -3.81
CA ARG A 37 2.45 -19.57 -3.33
C ARG A 37 2.08 -18.99 -1.98
N ALA A 38 2.70 -19.42 -0.87
CA ALA A 38 2.50 -18.88 0.47
C ALA A 38 2.32 -17.36 0.37
N ASP A 39 1.08 -16.93 0.50
CA ASP A 39 0.71 -15.57 0.16
C ASP A 39 0.76 -14.76 1.45
N TRP A 40 0.96 -13.45 1.33
CA TRP A 40 1.02 -12.58 2.50
C TRP A 40 -0.34 -12.49 3.23
N SER A 41 -1.37 -13.13 2.67
CA SER A 41 -2.73 -13.24 3.19
C SER A 41 -2.85 -14.31 4.29
N ASP A 42 -1.95 -15.30 4.33
CA ASP A 42 -2.00 -16.42 5.28
C ASP A 42 -1.93 -15.98 6.75
N ALA A 43 -1.39 -14.80 7.03
CA ALA A 43 -1.41 -14.21 8.37
C ALA A 43 -2.84 -13.82 8.82
N GLY A 44 -3.78 -13.60 7.89
CA GLY A 44 -5.16 -13.19 8.17
C GLY A 44 -5.34 -11.73 8.61
N TRP A 45 -4.28 -10.93 8.68
CA TRP A 45 -4.34 -9.50 9.04
C TRP A 45 -3.11 -8.70 8.55
N ILE A 46 -3.23 -7.36 8.54
CA ILE A 46 -2.18 -6.46 8.03
C ILE A 46 -1.05 -6.26 9.04
N ILE A 47 0.16 -6.70 8.68
CA ILE A 47 1.39 -6.51 9.44
C ILE A 47 2.19 -5.35 8.84
N ALA A 48 2.44 -4.30 9.63
CA ALA A 48 3.04 -3.05 9.14
C ALA A 48 4.54 -2.89 9.47
N HIS A 49 5.07 -3.62 10.45
CA HIS A 49 6.45 -3.42 10.93
C HIS A 49 7.42 -4.42 10.30
N PRO A 50 8.58 -3.99 9.75
CA PRO A 50 9.54 -4.88 9.07
C PRO A 50 9.93 -6.12 9.88
N ASP A 51 10.22 -5.96 11.17
CA ASP A 51 10.59 -7.10 12.03
C ASP A 51 9.43 -8.11 12.21
N GLN A 52 8.19 -7.61 12.34
CA GLN A 52 7.00 -8.47 12.45
C GLN A 52 6.73 -9.18 11.12
N VAL A 53 6.99 -8.51 9.99
CA VAL A 53 6.89 -9.10 8.65
C VAL A 53 7.93 -10.22 8.49
N ALA A 54 9.18 -9.99 8.92
CA ALA A 54 10.23 -10.99 8.87
C ALA A 54 9.90 -12.22 9.73
N GLU A 55 9.35 -12.00 10.91
CA GLU A 55 8.96 -13.11 11.80
C GLU A 55 7.74 -13.87 11.29
N ALA A 56 6.71 -13.17 10.79
CA ALA A 56 5.53 -13.80 10.20
C ALA A 56 5.92 -14.73 9.05
N LYS A 57 6.86 -14.33 8.19
CA LYS A 57 7.38 -15.21 7.14
C LYS A 57 7.95 -16.51 7.68
N ARG A 58 8.67 -16.47 8.81
CA ARG A 58 9.28 -17.66 9.42
C ARG A 58 8.22 -18.58 10.01
N LEU A 59 7.22 -18.03 10.69
CA LEU A 59 6.09 -18.78 11.24
C LEU A 59 5.31 -19.48 10.12
N LEU A 60 4.93 -18.72 9.08
CA LEU A 60 4.21 -19.26 7.93
C LEU A 60 5.01 -20.34 7.19
N ALA A 61 6.32 -20.15 7.02
CA ALA A 61 7.19 -21.16 6.41
C ALA A 61 7.26 -22.47 7.22
N ARG A 62 6.98 -22.43 8.54
CA ARG A 62 6.89 -23.61 9.41
C ARG A 62 5.45 -24.14 9.56
N GLY A 63 4.47 -23.52 8.89
CA GLY A 63 3.05 -23.85 9.06
C GLY A 63 2.49 -23.45 10.42
N GLU A 64 3.12 -22.51 11.11
CA GLU A 64 2.69 -22.00 12.40
C GLU A 64 1.75 -20.80 12.25
N GLU A 65 0.86 -20.63 13.22
CA GLU A 65 -0.03 -19.47 13.28
C GLU A 65 0.76 -18.18 13.55
N VAL A 66 0.40 -17.11 12.83
CA VAL A 66 0.98 -15.78 13.05
C VAL A 66 0.23 -15.08 14.17
N PRO A 67 0.85 -14.83 15.34
CA PRO A 67 0.16 -14.22 16.46
C PRO A 67 -0.15 -12.75 16.15
N ARG A 68 -1.26 -12.26 16.69
CA ARG A 68 -1.71 -10.88 16.48
C ARG A 68 -0.96 -9.88 17.36
N TRP A 69 0.26 -9.51 16.95
CA TRP A 69 1.09 -8.57 17.70
C TRP A 69 0.48 -7.16 17.82
N ALA A 70 0.94 -6.41 18.81
CA ALA A 70 0.67 -4.97 18.89
C ALA A 70 1.19 -4.26 17.63
N LYS A 71 0.36 -3.38 17.06
CA LYS A 71 0.71 -2.61 15.87
C LYS A 71 1.82 -1.62 16.19
N ARG A 72 2.85 -1.59 15.35
CA ARG A 72 3.97 -0.63 15.44
C ARG A 72 3.95 0.29 14.24
N TYR A 73 4.00 1.59 14.49
CA TYR A 73 3.95 2.62 13.46
C TYR A 73 5.11 3.60 13.58
N ALA A 74 5.71 3.96 12.45
CA ALA A 74 6.81 4.93 12.42
C ALA A 74 6.33 6.39 12.52
N VAL A 75 5.22 6.75 11.86
CA VAL A 75 4.75 8.14 11.73
C VAL A 75 3.30 8.39 12.17
N TYR A 76 2.48 7.34 12.27
CA TYR A 76 1.06 7.47 12.60
C TYR A 76 0.84 8.16 13.95
N ARG A 77 -0.03 9.18 13.99
CA ARG A 77 -0.34 10.00 15.18
C ARG A 77 0.88 10.64 15.85
N ARG A 78 1.97 10.87 15.10
CA ARG A 78 3.18 11.53 15.60
C ARG A 78 3.36 12.96 15.07
N ARG A 79 2.30 13.62 14.59
CA ARG A 79 2.36 14.99 14.05
C ARG A 79 3.18 15.90 14.99
N GLY A 80 4.18 16.59 14.45
CA GLY A 80 5.05 17.51 15.18
C GLY A 80 6.19 16.85 15.96
N LEU A 81 6.14 15.54 16.21
CA LEU A 81 7.25 14.81 16.82
C LEU A 81 8.36 14.53 15.80
N PRO A 82 9.62 14.39 16.24
CA PRO A 82 10.72 14.05 15.35
C PRO A 82 10.51 12.67 14.73
N CYS A 83 10.77 12.58 13.42
CA CYS A 83 10.82 11.33 12.68
C CYS A 83 11.89 10.40 13.29
N PRO A 84 11.59 9.12 13.56
CA PRO A 84 12.56 8.19 14.13
C PRO A 84 13.73 7.85 13.18
N ARG A 85 13.61 8.19 11.89
CA ARG A 85 14.66 7.95 10.88
C ARG A 85 15.58 9.15 10.66
N CYS A 86 15.03 10.35 10.50
CA CYS A 86 15.80 11.55 10.10
C CYS A 86 15.62 12.77 11.01
N GLY A 87 14.79 12.69 12.06
CA GLY A 87 14.54 13.79 12.98
C GLY A 87 13.58 14.88 12.47
N THR A 88 13.33 15.00 11.16
CA THR A 88 12.37 15.97 10.61
C THR A 88 10.99 15.80 11.27
N PRO A 89 10.31 16.88 11.71
CA PRO A 89 8.99 16.77 12.30
C PRO A 89 8.00 16.09 11.36
N VAL A 90 7.24 15.13 11.89
CA VAL A 90 6.21 14.42 11.13
C VAL A 90 5.08 15.39 10.79
N ALA A 91 4.70 15.40 9.51
CA ALA A 91 3.57 16.17 8.99
C ALA A 91 2.29 15.33 8.99
N SER A 92 1.14 16.02 8.93
CA SER A 92 -0.16 15.36 8.75
C SER A 92 -1.14 16.26 8.04
N GLU A 93 -2.03 15.67 7.25
CA GLU A 93 -3.07 16.36 6.49
C GLU A 93 -4.30 15.45 6.39
N ARG A 94 -5.48 16.06 6.25
CA ARG A 94 -6.70 15.33 5.98
C ARG A 94 -6.85 15.08 4.48
N LEU A 95 -6.79 13.81 4.08
CA LEU A 95 -7.09 13.36 2.72
C LEU A 95 -8.48 12.71 2.70
N GLY A 96 -9.48 13.50 2.33
CA GLY A 96 -10.89 13.09 2.36
C GLY A 96 -11.34 12.71 3.78
N LEU A 97 -11.69 11.44 3.96
CA LEU A 97 -12.17 10.89 5.24
C LEU A 97 -11.04 10.35 6.14
N GLN A 98 -9.79 10.36 5.68
CA GLN A 98 -8.65 9.84 6.44
C GLN A 98 -7.65 10.94 6.79
N THR A 99 -6.93 10.75 7.90
CA THR A 99 -5.76 11.58 8.21
C THR A 99 -4.51 10.84 7.77
N MET A 100 -3.76 11.44 6.86
CA MET A 100 -2.46 10.96 6.44
C MET A 100 -1.38 11.55 7.35
N TYR A 101 -0.42 10.72 7.74
CA TYR A 101 0.77 11.12 8.48
C TYR A 101 2.00 10.71 7.65
N TRP A 102 2.94 11.62 7.45
CA TRP A 102 4.16 11.35 6.69
C TRP A 102 5.35 12.14 7.24
N CYS A 103 6.56 11.71 6.90
CA CYS A 103 7.77 12.48 7.17
C CYS A 103 8.24 13.16 5.86
N PRO A 104 8.20 14.49 5.75
CA PRO A 104 8.55 15.18 4.52
C PRO A 104 10.05 15.07 4.16
N GLY A 105 10.91 14.73 5.13
CA GLY A 105 12.33 14.49 4.88
C GLY A 105 12.67 13.06 4.44
N CYS A 106 11.73 12.12 4.51
CA CYS A 106 11.96 10.71 4.13
C CYS A 106 11.02 10.21 3.03
N GLN A 107 9.86 10.84 2.89
CA GLN A 107 8.83 10.45 1.94
C GLN A 107 8.59 11.67 1.05
N GLU A 108 8.74 11.47 -0.25
CA GLU A 108 8.29 12.46 -1.23
C GLU A 108 6.76 12.47 -1.20
N TYR A 109 6.20 13.63 -0.85
CA TYR A 109 4.80 13.90 -1.08
C TYR A 109 4.68 14.53 -2.47
N PRO A 110 3.85 13.99 -3.39
CA PRO A 110 3.61 14.59 -4.70
C PRO A 110 3.04 16.01 -4.61
#